data_AF-A0A925ZR82-F1
#
_entry.id   AF-A0A925ZR82-F1
#
_cell.length_a   1.000
_cell.length_b   1.000
_cell.length_c   1.000
_cell.angle_alpha   90.00
_cell.angle_beta   90.00
_cell.angle_gamma   90.00
#
_symmetry.space_group_name_H-M   'P 1'
#
loop_
_entity.id
_entity.type
_entity.pdbx_description
1 polymer ?
#
loop_
_entity_poly.entity_id
_entity_poly.type
_entity_poly.pdbx_seq_one_letter_code
_entity_poly.pdbx_strand_id
1 'polypeptide(L)' 'RAADIPVALCGELASDPDVAPALVGLGVGELSMSAGLIEGIRERLSGVTLAEAEELGKRACEYT' A
#
# COMPACT_ATOMS: atom_id res chain seq x y z
N ARG A 1 -10.00 -7.97 8.59
CA ARG A 1 -11.17 -7.21 8.10
C ARG A 1 -12.39 -7.65 8.91
N ALA A 2 -13.05 -6.75 9.64
CA ALA A 2 -14.15 -7.12 10.55
C ALA A 2 -15.52 -7.19 9.85
N ALA A 3 -15.74 -6.39 8.80
CA ALA A 3 -17.04 -6.26 8.12
C ALA A 3 -17.03 -6.74 6.66
N ASP A 4 -15.94 -7.35 6.19
CA ASP A 4 -15.72 -7.76 4.78
C ASP A 4 -15.82 -6.62 3.74
N ILE A 5 -15.70 -5.37 4.18
CA ILE A 5 -15.75 -4.20 3.30
C ILE A 5 -14.34 -3.92 2.74
N PRO A 6 -14.16 -3.79 1.41
CA PRO A 6 -12.88 -3.42 0.82
C PRO A 6 -12.49 -1.98 1.20
N VAL A 7 -11.19 -1.74 1.37
CA VAL A 7 -10.63 -0.42 1.68
C VAL A 7 -9.81 0.04 0.49
N ALA A 8 -10.10 1.24 0.01
CA ALA A 8 -9.40 1.90 -1.10
C ALA A 8 -8.78 3.22 -0.63
N LEU A 9 -7.66 3.62 -1.23
CA LEU A 9 -6.99 4.90 -0.95
C LEU A 9 -6.77 5.70 -2.25
N CYS A 10 -7.12 6.98 -2.21
CA CYS A 10 -6.79 7.96 -3.25
C CYS A 10 -5.90 9.07 -2.68
N GLY A 11 -5.25 9.83 -3.55
CA GLY A 11 -4.43 10.98 -3.19
C GLY A 11 -2.93 10.71 -3.32
N GLU A 12 -2.12 11.67 -2.88
CA GLU A 12 -0.67 11.65 -3.12
C GLU A 12 0.01 10.45 -2.47
N LEU A 13 -0.42 10.08 -1.25
CA LEU A 13 0.14 8.94 -0.53
C LEU A 13 -0.12 7.60 -1.24
N ALA A 14 -1.24 7.45 -1.96
CA ALA A 14 -1.51 6.27 -2.77
C ALA A 14 -0.57 6.15 -3.98
N SER A 15 0.05 7.27 -4.36
CA SER A 15 0.96 7.39 -5.51
C SER A 15 2.43 7.38 -5.10
N ASP A 16 2.73 7.13 -3.82
CA ASP A 16 4.09 7.09 -3.28
C ASP A 16 4.62 5.63 -3.26
N PRO A 17 5.65 5.30 -4.07
CA PRO A 17 6.24 3.96 -4.08
C PRO A 17 6.82 3.54 -2.73
N ASP A 18 7.36 4.46 -1.94
CA ASP A 18 8.01 4.10 -0.67
C ASP A 18 7.00 3.65 0.38
N VAL A 19 5.75 4.11 0.26
CA VAL A 19 4.67 3.85 1.23
C VAL A 19 3.68 2.79 0.72
N ALA A 20 3.55 2.61 -0.59
CA ALA A 20 2.59 1.66 -1.19
C ALA A 20 2.66 0.23 -0.61
N PRO A 21 3.85 -0.40 -0.40
CA PRO A 21 3.94 -1.69 0.26
C PRO A 21 3.35 -1.70 1.68
N ALA A 22 3.62 -0.66 2.46
CA ALA A 22 3.10 -0.56 3.83
C ALA A 22 1.56 -0.43 3.84
N LEU A 23 0.99 0.36 2.91
CA LEU A 23 -0.47 0.49 2.75
C LEU A 23 -1.13 -0.85 2.40
N VAL A 24 -0.54 -1.59 1.46
CA VAL A 24 -1.01 -2.94 1.10
C VAL A 24 -0.93 -3.89 2.31
N GLY A 25 0.18 -3.84 3.06
CA GLY A 25 0.36 -4.61 4.29
C GLY A 25 -0.63 -4.27 5.40
N LEU A 26 -1.11 -3.03 5.46
CA LEU A 26 -2.19 -2.60 6.36
C LEU A 26 -3.58 -3.05 5.89
N GLY A 27 -3.68 -3.64 4.68
CA GLY A 27 -4.90 -4.22 4.14
C GLY A 27 -5.67 -3.33 3.16
N VAL A 28 -5.06 -2.25 2.67
CA VAL A 28 -5.60 -1.45 1.56
C VAL A 28 -5.59 -2.32 0.30
N GLY A 29 -6.77 -2.57 -0.26
CA GLY A 29 -6.95 -3.46 -1.42
C GLY A 29 -6.92 -2.74 -2.76
N GLU A 30 -7.08 -1.41 -2.77
CA GLU A 30 -7.12 -0.61 -3.98
C GLU A 30 -6.39 0.72 -3.77
N LEU A 31 -5.52 1.08 -4.72
CA LEU A 31 -4.84 2.38 -4.79
C LEU A 31 -5.30 3.09 -6.07
N SER A 32 -5.76 4.33 -5.92
CA SER A 32 -6.24 5.16 -7.02
C SER A 32 -5.30 6.34 -7.27
N MET A 33 -4.85 6.49 -8.51
CA MET A 33 -3.85 7.47 -8.93
C MET A 33 -3.92 7.79 -10.42
N SER A 34 -3.18 8.81 -10.85
CA SER A 34 -3.00 9.15 -12.27
C SER A 34 -2.29 8.03 -13.03
N ALA A 35 -2.70 7.79 -14.28
CA ALA A 35 -2.18 6.68 -15.09
C ALA A 35 -0.65 6.62 -15.21
N GLY A 36 0.01 7.79 -15.29
CA GLY A 36 1.47 7.88 -15.36
C GLY A 36 2.23 7.41 -14.11
N LEU A 37 1.54 7.24 -12.97
CA LEU A 37 2.13 6.80 -11.70
C LEU A 37 1.92 5.31 -11.44
N ILE A 38 0.99 4.67 -12.15
CA ILE A 38 0.62 3.27 -11.94
C ILE A 38 1.83 2.34 -12.12
N GLU A 39 2.69 2.61 -13.11
CA GLU A 39 3.80 1.71 -13.41
C GLU A 39 4.85 1.69 -12.30
N GLY A 40 5.23 2.86 -11.77
CA GLY A 40 6.17 2.94 -10.66
C GLY A 40 5.67 2.23 -9.40
N ILE A 41 4.36 2.33 -9.12
CA ILE A 41 3.74 1.59 -8.01
C ILE A 41 3.71 0.09 -8.27
N ARG A 42 3.37 -0.33 -9.50
CA ARG A 42 3.35 -1.74 -9.89
C ARG A 42 4.73 -2.37 -9.75
N GLU A 43 5.78 -1.73 -10.27
CA GLU A 43 7.16 -2.20 -10.16
C GLU A 43 7.58 -2.34 -8.69
N ARG A 44 7.21 -1.36 -7.86
CA ARG A 44 7.56 -1.40 -6.45
C ARG A 44 6.85 -2.51 -5.67
N LEU A 45 5.57 -2.76 -5.97
CA LEU A 45 4.78 -3.83 -5.36
C LEU A 45 5.18 -5.21 -5.86
N SER A 46 5.60 -5.36 -7.11
CA SER A 46 6.04 -6.65 -7.66
C SER A 46 7.36 -7.14 -7.05
N GLY A 47 8.17 -6.23 -6.51
CA GLY A 47 9.42 -6.54 -5.83
C GLY A 47 9.30 -6.91 -4.35
N VAL A 48 8.09 -7.03 -3.78
CA VAL A 48 7.86 -7.38 -2.37
C VAL A 48 6.85 -8.51 -2.20
N THR A 49 7.08 -9.33 -1.20
CA THR A 49 6.10 -10.32 -0.75
C THR A 49 5.06 -9.66 0.16
N LEU A 50 3.89 -10.30 0.28
CA LEU A 50 2.86 -9.84 1.21
C LEU A 50 3.35 -9.83 2.66
N ALA A 51 4.16 -10.80 3.07
CA ALA A 51 4.71 -10.86 4.43
C ALA A 51 5.64 -9.66 4.72
N GLU A 52 6.47 -9.26 3.75
CA GLU A 52 7.31 -8.06 3.88
C GLU A 52 6.47 -6.78 3.93
N ALA A 53 5.42 -6.70 3.11
CA ALA A 53 4.47 -5.58 3.12
C ALA A 53 3.76 -5.44 4.48
N GLU A 54 3.26 -6.54 5.04
CA GLU A 54 2.63 -6.57 6.36
C GLU A 54 3.59 -6.11 7.47
N GLU A 55 4.86 -6.51 7.40
CA GLU A 55 5.88 -6.07 8.35
C GLU A 55 6.17 -4.57 8.25
N LEU A 56 6.26 -4.04 7.02
CA LEU A 56 6.37 -2.59 6.80
C LEU A 56 5.16 -1.84 7.36
N GLY A 57 3.96 -2.36 7.17
CA GLY A 57 2.72 -1.80 7.71
C GLY A 57 2.72 -1.72 9.24
N LYS A 58 3.12 -2.80 9.92
CA LYS A 58 3.23 -2.82 11.39
C LYS A 58 4.22 -1.78 11.88
N ARG A 59 5.44 -1.78 11.31
CA ARG A 59 6.51 -0.84 11.68
C ARG A 59 6.11 0.62 11.49
N ALA A 60 5.34 0.92 10.44
CA ALA A 60 4.83 2.28 10.19
C ALA A 60 3.89 2.77 11.31
N CYS A 61 3.16 1.85 11.96
CA CYS A 61 2.28 2.17 13.09
C CYS A 61 2.98 2.17 14.46
N GLU A 62 4.22 1.67 14.56
CA GLU A 62 4.97 1.54 15.81
C GLU A 62 5.73 2.82 16.23
N TYR A 63 5.44 3.97 15.61
CA TYR A 63 6.03 5.25 16.03
C TYR A 63 5.54 5.65 17.43
N THR A 64 6.47 5.66 18.39
CA THR A 64 6.33 6.21 19.75
C THR A 64 6.75 7.68 19.79
#